data_AF-A0A920NCU4-F1
#
_entry.id   AF-A0A920NCU4-F1
#
_cell.length_a   1.000
_cell.length_b   1.000
_cell.length_c   1.000
_cell.angle_alpha   90.00
_cell.angle_beta   90.00
_cell.angle_gamma   90.00
#
_symmetry.space_group_name_H-M   'P 1'
#
loop_
_entity.id
_entity.type
_entity.pdbx_description
1 polymer ?
#
loop_
_entity_poly.entity_id
_entity_poly.type
_entity_poly.pdbx_seq_one_letter_code
_entity_poly.pdbx_strand_id
1 'polypeptide(L)'
;MIRVQQGKFDVGAEMAEICEGDFAVGGIASFVGVVRDTGSGPDGFMTLEHYPGMTERKLADIEQQARARWDLANVLIVHRYGKLAVGEQIVLVITASAHRDAH
;
A
#
# COMPACT_ATOMS: atom_id res chain seq x y z
N MET A 1 -2.28 5.34 7.86
CA MET A 1 -3.11 6.04 6.84
C MET A 1 -3.52 5.05 5.78
N ILE A 2 -4.80 5.06 5.38
CA ILE A 2 -5.34 4.14 4.37
C ILE A 2 -6.05 4.95 3.30
N ARG A 3 -5.72 4.71 2.04
CA ARG A 3 -6.37 5.32 0.87
C ARG A 3 -6.80 4.24 -0.12
N VAL A 4 -8.05 4.32 -0.56
CA VAL A 4 -8.59 3.46 -1.62
C VAL A 4 -9.03 4.35 -2.77
N GLN A 5 -8.43 4.18 -3.94
CA GLN A 5 -8.56 5.14 -5.05
C GLN A 5 -8.50 4.45 -6.42
N GLN A 6 -8.92 5.13 -7.49
CA GLN A 6 -8.70 4.62 -8.86
C GLN A 6 -7.36 5.07 -9.44
N GLY A 7 -6.97 6.31 -9.10
CA GLY A 7 -5.78 6.96 -9.62
C GLY A 7 -4.48 6.25 -9.26
N LYS A 8 -3.47 6.43 -10.11
CA LYS A 8 -2.10 5.97 -9.84
C LYS A 8 -1.55 6.69 -8.61
N PHE A 9 -0.55 6.07 -7.98
CA PHE A 9 0.23 6.66 -6.91
C PHE A 9 1.71 6.67 -7.33
N ASP A 10 2.49 7.59 -6.79
CA ASP A 10 3.93 7.65 -7.01
C ASP A 10 4.65 7.14 -5.76
N VAL A 11 5.36 6.01 -5.86
CA VAL A 11 5.97 5.36 -4.70
C VAL A 11 6.98 6.27 -4.00
N GLY A 12 7.76 7.04 -4.76
CA GLY A 12 8.78 7.92 -4.21
C GLY A 12 8.17 9.11 -3.48
N ALA A 13 7.13 9.72 -4.06
CA ALA A 13 6.39 10.81 -3.42
C ALA A 13 5.73 10.34 -2.11
N GLU A 14 5.12 9.16 -2.12
CA GLU A 14 4.44 8.61 -0.94
C GLU A 14 5.42 8.25 0.18
N MET A 15 6.59 7.72 -0.16
CA MET A 15 7.67 7.47 0.81
C MET A 15 8.24 8.76 1.39
N ALA A 16 8.36 9.82 0.58
CA ALA A 16 8.84 11.12 1.04
C ALA A 16 7.82 11.78 1.99
N GLU A 17 6.55 11.82 1.59
CA GLU A 17 5.46 12.46 2.36
C GLU A 17 5.26 11.78 3.72
N ILE A 18 5.25 10.44 3.76
CA ILE A 18 4.96 9.71 5.01
C ILE A 18 6.05 9.83 6.07
N CYS A 19 7.26 10.24 5.69
CA CYS A 19 8.38 10.44 6.61
C CYS A 19 8.78 11.92 6.74
N GLU A 20 8.03 12.83 6.11
CA GLU A 20 8.39 14.24 6.08
C GLU A 20 8.39 14.83 7.50
N GLY A 21 9.56 15.34 7.92
CA GLY A 21 9.76 15.92 9.25
C GLY A 21 9.91 14.92 10.40
N ASP A 22 9.84 13.61 10.14
CA ASP A 22 10.03 12.58 11.17
C ASP A 22 11.49 12.07 11.20
N PHE A 23 12.32 12.78 11.96
CA PHE A 23 13.75 12.46 12.12
C PHE A 23 14.01 11.23 13.00
N ALA A 24 12.98 10.61 13.60
CA ALA A 24 13.14 9.39 14.38
C ALA A 24 13.12 8.13 13.50
N VAL A 25 12.65 8.23 12.25
CA VAL A 25 12.64 7.13 11.29
C VAL A 25 14.07 6.81 10.84
N GLY A 26 14.51 5.57 11.09
CA GLY A 26 15.79 5.05 10.62
C GLY A 26 15.66 3.87 9.65
N GLY A 27 14.45 3.38 9.41
CA GLY A 27 14.16 2.32 8.46
C GLY A 27 12.79 2.49 7.78
N ILE A 28 12.75 2.27 6.48
CA ILE A 28 11.52 2.25 5.68
C ILE A 28 11.49 0.93 4.90
N ALA A 29 10.38 0.22 4.99
CA ALA A 29 10.09 -0.93 4.15
C ALA A 29 8.86 -0.65 3.29
N SER A 30 8.93 -1.02 2.01
CA SER A 30 7.84 -0.84 1.06
C SER A 30 7.55 -2.12 0.29
N PHE A 31 6.26 -2.37 0.02
CA PHE A 31 5.79 -3.40 -0.89
C PHE A 31 4.91 -2.78 -1.96
N VAL A 32 5.19 -3.11 -3.23
CA VAL A 32 4.39 -2.68 -4.38
C VAL A 32 3.86 -3.91 -5.09
N GLY A 33 2.53 -4.08 -5.07
CA GLY A 33 1.85 -5.09 -5.87
C GLY A 33 1.56 -4.57 -7.27
N VAL A 34 1.80 -5.40 -8.28
CA VAL A 34 1.63 -5.06 -9.70
C VAL A 34 0.76 -6.12 -10.37
N VAL A 35 -0.08 -5.71 -11.33
CA VAL A 35 -0.87 -6.65 -12.13
C VAL A 35 0.07 -7.54 -12.93
N ARG A 36 0.12 -8.82 -12.59
CA ARG A 36 0.88 -9.83 -13.34
C ARG A 36 0.09 -10.29 -14.57
N ASP A 37 0.81 -10.64 -15.63
CA ASP A 37 0.21 -11.39 -16.73
C ASP A 37 0.04 -12.86 -16.30
N THR A 38 -1.17 -13.39 -16.41
CA THR A 38 -1.48 -14.80 -16.14
C THR A 38 -1.75 -15.61 -17.41
N GLY A 39 -1.70 -15.00 -18.59
CA GLY A 39 -1.92 -15.65 -19.88
C GLY A 39 -3.33 -16.23 -20.08
N SER A 40 -4.29 -15.89 -19.21
CA SER A 40 -5.58 -16.59 -19.08
C SER A 40 -6.80 -15.80 -19.56
N GLY A 41 -6.63 -14.72 -20.33
CA GLY A 41 -7.75 -13.96 -20.90
C GLY A 41 -7.37 -12.96 -21.99
N PRO A 42 -8.31 -12.60 -22.88
CA PRO A 42 -8.03 -11.86 -24.12
C PRO A 42 -7.65 -10.38 -23.95
N ASP A 43 -7.84 -9.79 -22.76
CA ASP A 43 -7.86 -8.33 -22.66
C ASP A 43 -6.67 -7.70 -21.93
N GLY A 44 -5.80 -8.44 -21.24
CA GLY A 44 -4.63 -7.84 -20.58
C GLY A 44 -4.96 -6.84 -19.45
N PHE A 45 -6.17 -6.92 -18.88
CA PHE A 45 -6.62 -6.11 -17.74
C PHE A 45 -7.17 -6.97 -16.61
N MET A 46 -6.94 -6.52 -15.37
CA MET A 46 -7.64 -6.99 -14.18
C MET A 46 -8.65 -5.92 -13.76
N THR A 47 -9.91 -6.31 -13.51
CA THR A 47 -10.91 -5.41 -12.93
C THR A 47 -11.07 -5.76 -11.46
N LEU A 48 -10.76 -4.80 -10.59
CA LEU A 48 -11.00 -4.91 -9.15
C LEU A 48 -12.24 -4.12 -8.78
N GLU A 49 -13.30 -4.81 -8.43
CA GLU A 49 -14.49 -4.19 -7.84
C GLU A 49 -14.16 -3.67 -6.44
N HIS A 50 -14.70 -2.49 -6.12
CA HIS A 50 -14.63 -1.93 -4.79
C HIS A 50 -16.02 -1.98 -4.16
N TYR A 51 -16.09 -2.52 -2.95
CA TYR A 51 -17.25 -2.38 -2.08
C TYR A 51 -16.93 -1.26 -1.08
N PRO A 52 -17.51 -0.06 -1.25
CA PRO A 52 -17.22 1.09 -0.40
C PRO A 52 -17.31 0.76 1.08
N GLY A 53 -16.20 0.98 1.80
CA GLY A 53 -16.10 0.78 3.24
C GLY A 53 -15.68 -0.63 3.68
N MET A 54 -15.86 -1.67 2.86
CA MET A 54 -15.41 -3.02 3.23
C MET A 54 -13.89 -3.15 3.08
N THR A 55 -13.34 -2.68 1.95
CA THR A 55 -11.90 -2.76 1.68
C THR A 55 -11.12 -1.93 2.70
N GLU A 56 -11.58 -0.70 2.97
CA GLU A 56 -10.98 0.20 3.94
C GLU A 56 -10.95 -0.41 5.34
N ARG A 57 -12.04 -1.05 5.79
CA ARG A 57 -12.10 -1.72 7.09
C ARG A 57 -11.08 -2.87 7.19
N LYS A 58 -11.02 -3.74 6.19
CA LYS A 58 -10.06 -4.85 6.19
C LYS A 58 -8.60 -4.36 6.22
N LEU A 59 -8.31 -3.28 5.49
CA LEU A 59 -6.98 -2.68 5.51
C LEU A 59 -6.67 -2.03 6.87
N ALA A 60 -7.68 -1.43 7.52
CA ALA A 60 -7.55 -0.87 8.88
C ALA A 60 -7.26 -1.95 9.92
N ASP A 61 -7.95 -3.09 9.83
CA ASP A 61 -7.68 -4.23 10.71
C ASP A 61 -6.25 -4.74 10.56
N ILE A 62 -5.71 -4.76 9.33
CA ILE A 62 -4.33 -5.17 9.06
C ILE A 62 -3.34 -4.13 9.61
N GLU A 63 -3.55 -2.83 9.38
CA GLU A 63 -2.72 -1.76 9.96
C GLU A 63 -2.70 -1.86 11.48
N GLN A 64 -3.86 -2.04 12.12
CA GLN A 64 -3.98 -2.15 13.57
C GLN A 64 -3.22 -3.38 14.09
N GLN A 65 -3.35 -4.53 13.43
CA GLN A 65 -2.61 -5.73 13.82
C GLN A 65 -1.10 -5.56 13.67
N ALA A 66 -0.63 -4.86 12.64
CA ALA A 66 0.78 -4.58 12.46
C ALA A 66 1.33 -3.68 13.58
N ARG A 67 0.63 -2.57 13.87
CA ARG A 67 1.01 -1.65 14.97
C ARG A 67 0.93 -2.29 16.35
N ALA A 68 0.06 -3.29 16.54
CA ALA A 68 0.00 -4.04 17.79
C ALA A 68 1.17 -5.01 17.98
N ARG A 69 1.83 -5.42 16.88
CA ARG A 69 2.95 -6.39 16.90
C ARG A 69 4.31 -5.72 16.84
N TRP A 70 4.40 -4.54 16.24
CA TRP A 70 5.65 -3.84 15.95
C TRP A 70 5.53 -2.36 16.26
N ASP A 71 6.61 -1.77 16.81
CA ASP A 71 6.70 -0.34 17.06
C ASP A 71 6.94 0.43 15.76
N LEU A 72 5.85 0.63 15.01
CA LEU A 72 5.84 1.35 13.73
C LEU A 72 5.52 2.81 13.97
N ALA A 73 6.40 3.71 13.52
CA ALA A 73 6.14 5.14 13.49
C ALA A 73 5.01 5.44 12.50
N ASN A 74 5.25 5.12 11.22
CA ASN A 74 4.34 5.43 10.13
C ASN A 74 3.91 4.18 9.36
N VAL A 75 2.65 4.17 8.92
CA VAL A 75 2.08 3.12 8.07
C VAL A 75 1.20 3.79 7.03
N LEU A 76 1.42 3.46 5.76
CA LEU A 76 0.59 3.86 4.64
C LEU A 76 0.18 2.65 3.83
N ILE A 77 -1.11 2.54 3.53
CA ILE A 77 -1.64 1.58 2.57
C ILE A 77 -2.43 2.33 1.51
N VAL A 78 -2.01 2.23 0.25
CA VAL A 78 -2.76 2.72 -0.91
C VAL A 78 -3.20 1.53 -1.73
N HIS A 79 -4.51 1.36 -1.93
CA HIS A 79 -5.05 0.28 -2.74
C HIS A 79 -5.86 0.83 -3.91
N ARG A 80 -5.50 0.42 -5.13
CA ARG A 80 -6.19 0.80 -6.35
C ARG A 80 -7.38 -0.12 -6.64
N TYR A 81 -8.42 0.45 -7.25
CA TYR A 81 -9.57 -0.29 -7.77
C TYR A 81 -9.93 0.18 -9.18
N GLY A 82 -10.83 -0.56 -9.83
CA GLY A 82 -11.21 -0.33 -11.22
C GLY A 82 -10.43 -1.21 -12.19
N LYS A 83 -10.37 -0.79 -13.45
CA LYS A 83 -9.71 -1.51 -14.54
C LYS A 83 -8.23 -1.15 -14.57
N LEU A 84 -7.37 -2.16 -14.35
CA LEU A 84 -5.92 -2.03 -14.22
C LEU A 84 -5.25 -2.88 -15.30
N ALA A 85 -4.33 -2.31 -16.07
CA ALA A 85 -3.61 -3.05 -17.10
C ALA A 85 -2.52 -3.93 -16.48
N VAL A 86 -2.11 -4.99 -17.19
CA VAL A 86 -0.87 -5.71 -16.87
C VAL A 86 0.30 -4.73 -16.73
N GLY A 87 1.10 -4.90 -15.68
CA GLY A 87 2.21 -4.00 -15.33
C GLY A 87 1.80 -2.76 -14.53
N GLU A 88 0.51 -2.49 -14.34
CA GLU A 88 0.08 -1.39 -13.46
C GLU A 88 0.20 -1.74 -11.98
N GLN A 89 0.58 -0.75 -11.18
CA GLN A 89 0.58 -0.86 -9.73
C GLN A 89 -0.85 -0.99 -9.21
N ILE A 90 -1.06 -1.90 -8.25
CA ILE A 90 -2.36 -2.17 -7.62
C ILE A 90 -2.34 -1.71 -6.17
N VAL A 91 -1.28 -2.03 -5.43
CA VAL A 91 -1.22 -1.77 -4.00
C VAL A 91 0.17 -1.27 -3.62
N LEU A 92 0.22 -0.30 -2.71
CA LEU A 92 1.41 0.17 -2.04
C LEU A 92 1.21 -0.01 -0.54
N VAL A 93 2.18 -0.62 0.11
CA VAL A 93 2.30 -0.65 1.57
C VAL A 93 3.64 -0.04 1.92
N ILE A 94 3.66 0.94 2.83
CA ILE A 94 4.88 1.53 3.39
C ILE A 94 4.78 1.47 4.90
N THR A 95 5.86 1.02 5.54
CA THR A 95 6.02 1.05 7.00
C THR A 95 7.35 1.71 7.34
N ALA A 96 7.35 2.54 8.37
CA ALA A 96 8.54 3.22 8.88
C ALA A 96 8.73 2.95 10.38
N SER A 97 9.98 2.81 10.80
CA SER A 97 10.38 2.53 12.18
C SER A 97 11.76 3.12 12.49
N ALA A 98 12.14 3.16 13.77
CA ALA A 98 13.44 3.68 14.20
C ALA A 98 14.62 2.86 13.67
N HIS A 99 14.42 1.56 13.46
CA HIS A 99 15.41 0.64 12.91
C HIS A 99 14.78 -0.23 11.83
N ARG A 100 15.61 -0.89 11.01
CA ARG A 100 15.14 -1.83 9.97
C ARG A 100 14.32 -2.98 10.55
N ASP A 101 14.66 -3.40 11.76
CA ASP A 101 13.92 -4.37 12.55
C ASP A 101 13.06 -3.54 13.52
N ALA A 102 11.74 -3.65 13.38
CA ALA A 102 10.81 -3.06 14.33
C ALA A 102 10.54 -4.10 15.41
N HIS A 103 10.98 -3.86 16.64
CA HIS A 103 10.80 -4.74 17.80
C HIS A 103 10.48 -3.92 19.03
#